data_AF-A0A1G8CI04-F1
#
_entry.id   AF-A0A1G8CI04-F1
#
_cell.length_a   1.000
_cell.length_b   1.000
_cell.length_c   1.000
_cell.angle_alpha   90.00
_cell.angle_beta   90.00
_cell.angle_gamma   90.00
#
_symmetry.space_group_name_H-M   'P 1'
#
loop_
_entity.id
_entity.type
_entity.pdbx_description
1 polymer ?
#
loop_
_entity_poly.entity_id
_entity_poly.type
_entity_poly.pdbx_seq_one_letter_code
_entity_poly.pdbx_strand_id
1 'polypeptide(L)'
;MKKLLFLLLVTTAFIGCSSDDNNSEVPVVVKQELVISTTKVNVIVGEELVFTVKDKAGKKVDAGIYVDNKKVTNPVKFDQAGKFSIVAKKDGFKDSAVITVNVKAKGKVNGYNVNGFEKEIELVILDVIQVDTIDVNGKAIVVDKVIELEDGRLANEYVLMPLEQNNYTFLTLWVVNNSIVKKDGVIVDYGKRILPTEVSKKSDIVFAHFFVVGGEEFIMENFLTVDSFVLNFNRLDVLNKGLGAGDQGVDGQIDISFDLKSDENIIAFSYSGDIHFTESIEKESKAFKARNN
;
A
#
# COMPACT_ATOMS: atom_id res chain seq x y z
N MET A 1 13.09 33.78 43.22
CA MET A 1 14.36 33.79 43.98
C MET A 1 15.49 34.27 43.07
N LYS A 2 16.42 35.00 43.68
CA LYS A 2 17.50 35.86 43.19
C LYS A 2 18.18 35.51 41.84
N LYS A 3 18.27 36.54 40.99
CA LYS A 3 19.15 36.66 39.82
C LYS A 3 20.62 36.70 40.31
N LEU A 4 21.51 35.94 39.68
CA LEU A 4 22.96 36.05 39.94
C LEU A 4 23.68 36.52 38.67
N LEU A 5 24.24 37.71 38.85
CA LEU A 5 25.12 38.48 37.98
C LEU A 5 26.54 37.92 38.13
N PHE A 6 27.26 37.66 37.04
CA PHE A 6 28.72 37.58 37.10
C PHE A 6 29.34 38.37 35.96
N LEU A 7 29.93 39.49 36.38
CA LEU A 7 30.74 40.44 35.65
C LEU A 7 32.19 39.93 35.69
N LEU A 8 32.85 39.79 34.55
CA LEU A 8 34.32 39.75 34.52
C LEU A 8 34.82 40.64 33.37
N LEU A 9 35.50 41.71 33.80
CA LEU A 9 36.13 42.75 33.03
C LEU A 9 37.63 42.38 32.93
N VAL A 10 38.15 42.19 31.72
CA VAL A 10 39.61 42.15 31.49
C VAL A 10 39.92 43.00 30.27
N THR A 11 40.45 44.18 30.56
CA THR A 11 41.05 45.13 29.62
C THR A 11 42.51 44.75 29.38
N THR A 12 42.88 44.50 28.13
CA THR A 12 44.27 44.67 27.67
C THR A 12 44.25 45.45 26.37
N ALA A 13 44.67 46.71 26.48
CA ALA A 13 45.01 47.55 25.34
C ALA A 13 46.42 47.20 24.86
N PHE A 14 46.55 46.87 23.58
CA PHE A 14 47.78 47.12 22.82
C PHE A 14 47.40 47.86 21.54
N ILE A 15 47.95 49.05 21.42
CA ILE A 15 47.92 49.91 20.25
C ILE A 15 49.03 49.43 19.30
N GLY A 16 48.75 49.43 17.99
CA GLY A 16 49.76 49.80 17.00
C GLY A 16 49.89 48.87 15.79
N CYS A 17 49.23 49.25 14.70
CA CYS A 17 49.73 49.35 13.31
C CYS A 17 48.52 49.24 12.38
N SER A 18 48.06 50.35 11.77
CA SER A 18 48.65 50.97 10.58
C SER A 18 47.98 50.42 9.32
N SER A 19 47.26 51.31 8.63
CA SER A 19 46.96 51.33 7.18
C SER A 19 46.63 49.99 6.52
N ASP A 20 45.36 49.77 6.19
CA ASP A 20 44.95 49.82 4.78
C ASP A 20 43.47 49.48 4.62
N ASP A 21 42.82 50.34 3.84
CA ASP A 21 41.50 50.15 3.27
C ASP A 21 41.44 48.85 2.47
N ASN A 22 40.62 47.90 2.91
CA ASN A 22 39.84 47.02 2.03
C ASN A 22 38.92 46.13 2.87
N ASN A 23 37.78 46.69 3.30
CA ASN A 23 36.64 45.85 3.65
C ASN A 23 36.06 45.27 2.36
N SER A 24 36.72 44.21 1.85
CA SER A 24 36.11 43.33 0.87
C SER A 24 35.03 42.54 1.62
N GLU A 25 33.82 43.13 1.69
CA GLU A 25 32.62 42.37 1.98
C GLU A 25 32.57 41.22 0.99
N VAL A 26 32.85 40.00 1.47
CA VAL A 26 32.74 38.80 0.64
C VAL A 26 31.28 38.71 0.22
N PRO A 27 30.96 38.85 -1.08
CA PRO A 27 29.57 38.81 -1.51
C PRO A 27 28.98 37.45 -1.16
N VAL A 28 27.90 37.46 -0.38
CA VAL A 28 27.13 36.25 -0.07
C VAL A 28 26.55 35.73 -1.37
N VAL A 29 27.19 34.72 -1.95
CA VAL A 29 26.71 34.06 -3.17
C VAL A 29 25.45 33.27 -2.82
N VAL A 30 24.29 33.88 -3.03
CA VAL A 30 23.00 33.20 -2.93
C VAL A 30 22.92 32.18 -4.07
N LYS A 31 23.12 30.91 -3.75
CA LYS A 31 23.05 29.83 -4.73
C LYS A 31 21.62 29.72 -5.28
N GLN A 32 21.49 29.76 -6.60
CA GLN A 32 20.22 29.55 -7.28
C GLN A 32 19.78 28.08 -7.12
N GLU A 33 18.49 27.86 -6.93
CA GLU A 33 17.90 26.53 -6.74
C GLU A 33 17.59 25.85 -8.07
N LEU A 34 17.84 24.54 -8.14
CA LEU A 34 17.50 23.71 -9.29
C LEU A 34 16.04 23.25 -9.24
N VAL A 35 15.44 23.10 -10.42
CA VAL A 35 14.11 22.54 -10.62
C VAL A 35 14.26 21.27 -11.45
N ILE A 36 13.92 20.12 -10.86
CA ILE A 36 13.91 18.81 -11.53
C ILE A 36 12.48 18.47 -11.94
N SER A 37 12.31 17.90 -13.14
CA SER A 37 11.04 17.35 -13.61
C SER A 37 11.24 16.12 -14.48
N THR A 38 10.16 15.36 -14.68
CA THR A 38 10.10 14.20 -15.57
C THR A 38 8.70 14.07 -16.15
N THR A 39 8.52 13.24 -17.18
CA THR A 39 7.23 13.03 -17.85
C THR A 39 6.30 12.09 -17.08
N LYS A 40 6.85 11.18 -16.25
CA LYS A 40 6.07 10.24 -15.41
C LYS A 40 6.78 9.94 -14.10
N VAL A 41 6.01 9.66 -13.04
CA VAL A 41 6.53 9.28 -11.71
C VAL A 41 6.22 7.82 -11.34
N ASN A 42 5.52 7.10 -12.21
CA ASN A 42 5.27 5.67 -12.09
C ASN A 42 5.89 4.98 -13.31
N VAL A 43 6.81 4.04 -13.09
CA VAL A 43 7.55 3.32 -14.16
C VAL A 43 7.65 1.84 -13.86
N ILE A 44 7.99 1.03 -14.85
CA ILE A 44 8.19 -0.42 -14.69
C ILE A 44 9.69 -0.72 -14.62
N VAL A 45 10.09 -1.75 -13.86
CA VAL A 45 11.47 -2.25 -13.83
C VAL A 45 11.96 -2.50 -15.25
N GLY A 46 13.11 -1.92 -15.58
CA GLY A 46 13.72 -1.97 -16.89
C GLY A 46 13.30 -0.84 -17.84
N GLU A 47 12.32 0.00 -17.50
CA GLU A 47 12.05 1.22 -18.26
C GLU A 47 13.10 2.30 -17.97
N GLU A 48 13.35 3.14 -18.97
CA GLU A 48 14.19 4.33 -18.86
C GLU A 48 13.34 5.56 -18.55
N LEU A 49 13.80 6.36 -17.59
CA LEU A 49 13.16 7.61 -17.20
C LEU A 49 14.14 8.78 -17.38
N VAL A 50 13.71 9.78 -18.15
CA VAL A 50 14.49 10.98 -18.42
C VAL A 50 14.09 12.08 -17.42
N PHE A 51 15.09 12.68 -16.79
CA PHE A 51 14.91 13.88 -15.97
C PHE A 51 15.40 15.12 -16.72
N THR A 52 14.65 16.21 -16.59
CA THR A 52 15.07 17.54 -17.04
C THR A 52 15.37 18.40 -15.82
N VAL A 53 16.53 19.06 -15.82
CA VAL A 53 16.90 20.01 -14.78
C VAL A 53 16.98 21.41 -15.37
N LYS A 54 16.35 22.36 -14.69
CA LYS A 54 16.35 23.78 -15.03
C LYS A 54 16.74 24.63 -13.83
N ASP A 55 17.19 25.84 -14.08
CA ASP A 55 17.30 26.86 -13.06
C ASP A 55 15.94 27.56 -12.82
N LYS A 56 15.88 28.49 -11.85
CA LYS A 56 14.66 29.27 -11.58
C LYS A 56 14.21 30.17 -12.75
N ALA A 57 15.09 30.47 -13.69
CA ALA A 57 14.75 31.22 -14.91
C ALA A 57 14.25 30.30 -16.04
N GLY A 58 14.16 28.98 -15.80
CA GLY A 58 13.70 27.99 -16.76
C GLY A 58 14.76 27.56 -17.77
N LYS A 59 16.01 28.01 -17.63
CA LYS A 59 17.13 27.60 -18.50
C LYS A 59 17.57 26.19 -18.12
N LYS A 60 17.81 25.33 -19.12
CA LYS A 60 18.33 23.98 -18.87
C LYS A 60 19.71 24.05 -18.21
N VAL A 61 19.90 23.22 -17.18
CA VAL A 61 21.15 23.10 -16.44
C VAL A 61 21.62 21.65 -16.54
N ASP A 62 22.88 21.47 -16.95
CA ASP A 62 23.55 20.17 -16.89
C ASP A 62 23.95 19.84 -15.44
N ALA A 63 23.11 19.11 -14.72
CA ALA A 63 23.27 18.76 -13.30
C ALA A 63 23.30 17.25 -13.13
N GLY A 64 23.98 16.77 -12.07
CA GLY A 64 23.98 15.35 -11.74
C GLY A 64 22.64 14.91 -11.15
N ILE A 65 22.15 13.75 -11.58
CA ILE A 65 20.95 13.11 -11.02
C ILE A 65 21.39 12.11 -9.94
N TYR A 66 20.67 12.11 -8.81
CA TYR A 66 20.92 11.24 -7.67
C TYR A 66 19.64 10.47 -7.33
N VAL A 67 19.76 9.14 -7.22
CA VAL A 67 18.72 8.22 -6.76
C VAL A 67 19.13 7.74 -5.38
N ASP A 68 18.33 8.01 -4.35
CA ASP A 68 18.62 7.67 -2.95
C ASP A 68 20.06 8.04 -2.53
N ASN A 69 20.44 9.28 -2.85
CA ASN A 69 21.78 9.87 -2.64
C ASN A 69 22.94 9.26 -3.45
N LYS A 70 22.69 8.30 -4.36
CA LYS A 70 23.70 7.77 -5.28
C LYS A 70 23.59 8.44 -6.64
N LYS A 71 24.70 9.00 -7.13
CA LYS A 71 24.77 9.59 -8.48
C LYS A 71 24.52 8.53 -9.56
N VAL A 72 23.68 8.85 -10.53
CA VAL A 72 23.33 7.96 -11.66
C VAL A 72 23.43 8.70 -12.99
N THR A 73 23.48 7.95 -14.08
CA THR A 73 23.37 8.48 -15.45
C THR A 73 21.93 8.79 -15.78
N ASN A 74 21.70 9.80 -16.62
CA ASN A 74 20.39 10.17 -17.17
C ASN A 74 20.38 9.83 -18.67
N PRO A 75 19.44 9.01 -19.19
CA PRO A 75 18.26 8.43 -18.53
C PRO A 75 18.58 7.42 -17.42
N VAL A 76 17.70 7.36 -16.42
CA VAL A 76 17.79 6.42 -15.30
C VAL A 76 17.00 5.16 -15.63
N LYS A 77 17.62 3.99 -15.48
CA LYS A 77 16.97 2.69 -15.59
C LYS A 77 16.93 2.02 -14.22
N PHE A 78 15.73 1.67 -13.76
CA PHE A 78 15.55 1.00 -12.47
C PHE A 78 15.54 -0.52 -12.67
N ASP A 79 16.33 -1.24 -11.88
CA ASP A 79 16.50 -2.70 -11.94
C ASP A 79 15.66 -3.46 -10.89
N GLN A 80 15.11 -2.73 -9.92
CA GLN A 80 14.26 -3.27 -8.86
C GLN A 80 13.02 -2.40 -8.63
N ALA A 81 11.94 -3.04 -8.19
CA ALA A 81 10.72 -2.33 -7.80
C ALA A 81 10.90 -1.61 -6.46
N GLY A 82 10.19 -0.50 -6.25
CA GLY A 82 10.28 0.27 -5.03
C GLY A 82 9.96 1.75 -5.21
N LYS A 83 10.07 2.52 -4.13
CA LYS A 83 9.99 3.99 -4.15
C LYS A 83 11.39 4.56 -4.08
N PHE A 84 11.72 5.47 -4.99
CA PHE A 84 13.04 6.06 -5.13
C PHE A 84 12.97 7.58 -4.99
N SER A 85 13.86 8.14 -4.19
CA SER A 85 14.00 9.59 -4.03
C SER A 85 14.98 10.14 -5.05
N ILE A 86 14.53 11.08 -5.90
CA ILE A 86 15.36 11.68 -6.94
C ILE A 86 15.64 13.14 -6.62
N VAL A 87 16.91 13.53 -6.71
CA VAL A 87 17.39 14.91 -6.52
C VAL A 87 18.40 15.27 -7.60
N ALA A 88 18.36 16.51 -8.10
CA ALA A 88 19.41 17.07 -8.94
C ALA A 88 20.39 17.92 -8.11
N LYS A 89 21.70 17.74 -8.34
CA LYS A 89 22.76 18.50 -7.67
C LYS A 89 23.78 19.04 -8.66
N LYS A 90 24.28 20.26 -8.42
CA LYS A 90 25.34 20.90 -9.20
C LYS A 90 26.11 21.92 -8.35
N ASP A 91 27.43 21.95 -8.50
CA ASP A 91 28.26 22.96 -7.85
C ASP A 91 27.85 24.38 -8.25
N GLY A 92 27.81 25.27 -7.26
CA GLY A 92 27.30 26.64 -7.44
C GLY A 92 25.77 26.77 -7.36
N PHE A 93 25.03 25.67 -7.26
CA PHE A 93 23.56 25.67 -7.11
C PHE A 93 23.13 25.10 -5.75
N LYS A 94 21.91 25.43 -5.33
CA LYS A 94 21.17 24.72 -4.29
C LYS A 94 20.50 23.50 -4.94
N ASP A 95 20.56 22.35 -4.25
CA ASP A 95 19.92 21.10 -4.66
C ASP A 95 18.44 21.31 -4.99
N SER A 96 17.90 20.51 -5.91
CA SER A 96 16.47 20.54 -6.22
C SER A 96 15.61 20.03 -5.07
N ALA A 97 14.31 20.29 -5.14
CA ALA A 97 13.34 19.51 -4.40
C ALA A 97 13.44 18.01 -4.74
N VAL A 98 13.09 17.16 -3.77
CA VAL A 98 13.01 15.71 -3.95
C VAL A 98 11.74 15.38 -4.72
N ILE A 99 11.86 14.56 -5.77
CA ILE A 99 10.71 13.91 -6.41
C ILE A 99 10.75 12.41 -6.08
N THR A 100 9.59 11.83 -5.83
CA THR A 100 9.46 10.38 -5.58
C THR A 100 9.03 9.68 -6.85
N VAL A 101 9.77 8.65 -7.26
CA VAL A 101 9.43 7.78 -8.39
C VAL A 101 9.05 6.40 -7.84
N ASN A 102 7.89 5.89 -8.23
CA ASN A 102 7.44 4.53 -7.92
C ASN A 102 7.78 3.61 -9.09
N VAL A 103 8.58 2.57 -8.85
CA VAL A 103 8.94 1.56 -9.83
C VAL A 103 8.16 0.28 -9.51
N LYS A 104 7.34 -0.18 -10.45
CA LYS A 104 6.61 -1.46 -10.38
C LYS A 104 7.46 -2.57 -11.00
N ALA A 105 7.37 -3.79 -10.49
CA ALA A 105 8.06 -4.93 -11.10
C ALA A 105 7.58 -5.16 -12.54
N LYS A 106 8.49 -5.61 -13.42
CA LYS A 106 8.15 -5.99 -14.80
C LYS A 106 7.18 -7.18 -14.75
N GLY A 107 5.98 -7.00 -15.32
CA GLY A 107 4.91 -8.00 -15.29
C GLY A 107 3.80 -7.75 -14.26
N LYS A 108 3.89 -6.71 -13.42
CA LYS A 108 2.76 -6.26 -12.59
C LYS A 108 1.88 -5.28 -13.36
N VAL A 109 1.17 -5.76 -14.38
CA VAL A 109 -0.03 -5.06 -14.87
C VAL A 109 -1.05 -5.15 -13.73
N ASN A 110 -1.75 -4.05 -13.41
CA ASN A 110 -2.90 -4.13 -12.52
C ASN A 110 -3.94 -5.00 -13.26
N GLY A 111 -4.05 -6.26 -12.89
CA GLY A 111 -4.63 -7.24 -13.80
C GLY A 111 -4.48 -8.67 -13.31
N TYR A 112 -5.04 -9.56 -14.11
CA TYR A 112 -4.96 -11.00 -13.92
C TYR A 112 -4.59 -11.66 -15.24
N ASN A 113 -3.81 -12.72 -15.13
CA ASN A 113 -3.52 -13.65 -16.20
C ASN A 113 -4.25 -14.95 -15.86
N VAL A 114 -5.19 -15.36 -16.70
CA VAL A 114 -5.89 -16.65 -16.58
C VAL A 114 -5.49 -17.48 -17.77
N ASN A 115 -4.76 -18.57 -17.54
CA ASN A 115 -4.34 -19.50 -18.59
C ASN A 115 -3.63 -18.80 -19.77
N GLY A 116 -2.85 -17.76 -19.48
CA GLY A 116 -2.13 -16.96 -20.49
C GLY A 116 -2.88 -15.74 -21.01
N PHE A 117 -4.16 -15.56 -20.71
CA PHE A 117 -4.95 -14.40 -21.12
C PHE A 117 -4.86 -13.28 -20.09
N GLU A 118 -4.25 -12.16 -20.48
CA GLU A 118 -4.11 -10.97 -19.64
C GLU A 118 -5.36 -10.09 -19.70
N LYS A 119 -5.78 -9.61 -18.53
CA LYS A 119 -6.90 -8.70 -18.37
C LYS A 119 -6.54 -7.60 -17.39
N GLU A 120 -6.91 -6.37 -17.72
CA GLU A 120 -6.64 -5.19 -16.90
C GLU A 120 -7.74 -4.99 -15.85
N ILE A 121 -7.33 -4.50 -14.68
CA ILE A 121 -8.22 -4.16 -13.57
C ILE A 121 -8.10 -2.66 -13.31
N GLU A 122 -9.25 -1.99 -13.27
CA GLU A 122 -9.34 -0.55 -12.98
C GLU A 122 -9.27 -0.30 -11.46
N LEU A 123 -10.10 -1.01 -10.70
CA LEU A 123 -10.27 -0.83 -9.27
C LEU A 123 -10.37 -2.19 -8.57
N VAL A 124 -9.97 -2.23 -7.31
CA VAL A 124 -10.23 -3.36 -6.42
C VAL A 124 -11.13 -2.89 -5.29
N ILE A 125 -12.14 -3.70 -4.96
CA ILE A 125 -12.91 -3.60 -3.73
C ILE A 125 -12.40 -4.69 -2.77
N LEU A 126 -12.21 -4.35 -1.50
CA LEU A 126 -12.01 -5.34 -0.44
C LEU A 126 -13.12 -5.17 0.58
N ASP A 127 -13.96 -6.18 0.67
CA ASP A 127 -15.12 -6.21 1.55
C ASP A 127 -14.82 -7.10 2.75
N VAL A 128 -15.23 -6.67 3.94
CA VAL A 128 -15.29 -7.53 5.13
C VAL A 128 -16.74 -7.92 5.39
N ILE A 129 -16.98 -9.21 5.51
CA ILE A 129 -18.33 -9.74 5.71
C ILE A 129 -18.70 -9.60 7.18
N GLN A 130 -19.87 -9.05 7.45
CA GLN A 130 -20.44 -8.86 8.78
C GLN A 130 -21.73 -9.67 8.95
N VAL A 131 -22.11 -9.94 10.19
CA VAL A 131 -23.37 -10.63 10.52
C VAL A 131 -24.10 -9.89 11.63
N ASP A 132 -25.43 -9.86 11.53
CA ASP A 132 -26.30 -9.55 12.66
C ASP A 132 -26.35 -10.75 13.61
N THR A 133 -26.06 -10.54 14.89
CA THR A 133 -26.09 -11.61 15.89
C THR A 133 -26.54 -11.11 17.26
N ILE A 134 -26.69 -12.04 18.20
CA ILE A 134 -27.04 -11.76 19.60
C ILE A 134 -25.86 -12.20 20.47
N ASP A 135 -25.32 -11.27 21.26
CA ASP A 135 -24.21 -11.55 22.17
C ASP A 135 -24.64 -12.45 23.35
N VAL A 136 -23.66 -12.86 24.16
CA VAL A 136 -23.89 -13.70 25.35
C VAL A 136 -24.79 -13.05 26.41
N ASN A 137 -25.04 -11.74 26.32
CA ASN A 137 -25.92 -10.99 27.21
C ASN A 137 -27.31 -10.76 26.60
N GLY A 138 -27.60 -11.33 25.43
CA GLY A 138 -28.88 -11.15 24.74
C GLY A 138 -29.00 -9.85 23.93
N LYS A 139 -27.90 -9.11 23.73
CA LYS A 139 -27.91 -7.85 22.99
C LYS A 139 -27.66 -8.09 21.50
N ALA A 140 -28.51 -7.51 20.66
CA ALA A 140 -28.28 -7.48 19.22
C ALA A 140 -27.04 -6.62 18.88
N ILE A 141 -26.12 -7.19 18.10
CA ILE A 141 -24.87 -6.56 17.67
C ILE A 141 -24.58 -6.92 16.21
N VAL A 142 -23.80 -6.06 15.55
CA VAL A 142 -23.19 -6.34 14.23
C VAL A 142 -21.71 -6.58 14.45
N VAL A 143 -21.20 -7.67 13.90
CA VAL A 143 -19.81 -8.10 14.07
C VAL A 143 -19.26 -8.64 12.76
N ASP A 144 -17.94 -8.59 12.61
CA ASP A 144 -17.26 -9.28 11.51
C ASP A 144 -17.56 -10.78 11.60
N LYS A 145 -17.94 -11.39 10.49
CA LYS A 145 -18.30 -12.80 10.39
C LYS A 145 -17.14 -13.64 10.90
N VAL A 146 -17.44 -14.61 11.77
CA VAL A 146 -16.46 -15.52 12.35
C VAL A 146 -16.57 -16.88 11.67
N ILE A 147 -15.45 -17.34 11.12
CA ILE A 147 -15.28 -18.67 10.53
C ILE A 147 -14.40 -19.49 11.47
N GLU A 148 -14.83 -20.71 11.78
CA GLU A 148 -13.99 -21.68 12.47
C GLU A 148 -13.32 -22.58 11.42
N LEU A 149 -11.98 -22.56 11.41
CA LEU A 149 -11.17 -23.38 10.53
C LEU A 149 -11.13 -24.83 11.02
N GLU A 150 -10.74 -25.77 10.15
CA GLU A 150 -10.64 -27.20 10.50
C GLU A 150 -9.68 -27.48 11.67
N ASP A 151 -8.66 -26.63 11.86
CA ASP A 151 -7.71 -26.70 12.96
C ASP A 151 -8.18 -26.01 14.25
N GLY A 152 -9.43 -25.52 14.26
CA GLY A 152 -10.07 -24.85 15.39
C GLY A 152 -9.67 -23.38 15.57
N ARG A 153 -8.80 -22.82 14.72
CA ARG A 153 -8.54 -21.37 14.71
C ARG A 153 -9.79 -20.63 14.23
N LEU A 154 -9.95 -19.40 14.71
CA LEU A 154 -11.05 -18.53 14.36
C LEU A 154 -10.55 -17.43 13.43
N ALA A 155 -11.32 -17.10 12.40
CA ALA A 155 -10.95 -16.17 11.35
C ALA A 155 -12.11 -15.24 10.98
N ASN A 156 -11.78 -14.09 10.38
CA ASN A 156 -12.75 -13.22 9.74
C ASN A 156 -12.74 -13.39 8.22
N GLU A 157 -13.89 -13.24 7.58
CA GLU A 157 -14.06 -13.41 6.14
C GLU A 157 -13.91 -12.09 5.38
N TYR A 158 -13.07 -12.11 4.35
CA TYR A 158 -12.81 -11.00 3.44
C TYR A 158 -13.05 -11.44 2.01
N VAL A 159 -13.63 -10.55 1.20
CA VAL A 159 -13.86 -10.78 -0.23
C VAL A 159 -13.17 -9.68 -1.03
N LEU A 160 -12.19 -10.08 -1.84
CA LEU A 160 -11.52 -9.20 -2.80
C LEU A 160 -12.27 -9.28 -4.13
N MET A 161 -12.71 -8.13 -4.64
CA MET A 161 -13.45 -8.02 -5.89
C MET A 161 -12.71 -7.06 -6.84
N PRO A 162 -11.89 -7.60 -7.74
CA PRO A 162 -11.39 -6.83 -8.86
C PRO A 162 -12.55 -6.38 -9.76
N LEU A 163 -12.63 -5.08 -10.04
CA LEU A 163 -13.62 -4.52 -10.95
C LEU A 163 -13.06 -4.46 -12.36
N GLU A 164 -13.78 -5.11 -13.26
CA GLU A 164 -13.39 -5.36 -14.64
C GLU A 164 -14.61 -5.16 -15.54
N GLN A 165 -14.36 -4.88 -16.82
CA GLN A 165 -15.46 -4.77 -17.77
C GLN A 165 -16.05 -6.15 -18.06
N ASN A 166 -17.35 -6.31 -17.81
CA ASN A 166 -18.16 -7.50 -18.13
C ASN A 166 -17.88 -8.78 -17.32
N ASN A 167 -17.00 -8.74 -16.31
CA ASN A 167 -16.70 -9.88 -15.44
C ASN A 167 -16.95 -9.55 -13.97
N TYR A 168 -17.34 -10.55 -13.22
CA TYR A 168 -17.44 -10.53 -11.77
C TYR A 168 -16.43 -11.53 -11.21
N THR A 169 -15.38 -10.99 -10.59
CA THR A 169 -14.31 -11.78 -9.97
C THR A 169 -14.36 -11.62 -8.46
N PHE A 170 -14.28 -12.73 -7.73
CA PHE A 170 -14.28 -12.77 -6.27
C PHE A 170 -13.19 -13.71 -5.78
N LEU A 171 -12.37 -13.23 -4.84
CA LEU A 171 -11.44 -14.05 -4.07
C LEU A 171 -11.81 -13.93 -2.60
N THR A 172 -12.24 -15.04 -2.01
CA THR A 172 -12.59 -15.10 -0.58
C THR A 172 -11.41 -15.63 0.23
N LEU A 173 -11.07 -14.89 1.27
CA LEU A 173 -9.98 -15.16 2.19
C LEU A 173 -10.52 -15.21 3.62
N TRP A 174 -9.98 -16.12 4.42
CA TRP A 174 -10.19 -16.16 5.86
C TRP A 174 -8.92 -15.71 6.58
N VAL A 175 -9.03 -14.63 7.35
CA VAL A 175 -7.91 -14.02 8.08
C VAL A 175 -8.03 -14.42 9.54
N VAL A 176 -7.11 -15.25 10.03
CA VAL A 176 -7.10 -15.73 11.41
C VAL A 176 -7.01 -14.55 12.38
N ASN A 177 -7.93 -14.56 13.34
CA ASN A 177 -8.06 -13.53 14.35
C ASN A 177 -7.97 -14.14 15.75
N ASN A 178 -6.76 -14.11 16.30
CA ASN A 178 -6.46 -14.65 17.64
C ASN A 178 -7.08 -13.84 18.79
N SER A 179 -7.73 -12.70 18.51
CA SER A 179 -8.44 -11.93 19.53
C SER A 179 -9.88 -12.40 19.77
N ILE A 180 -10.41 -13.25 18.90
CA ILE A 180 -11.72 -13.87 19.07
C ILE A 180 -11.63 -14.93 20.18
N VAL A 181 -12.60 -14.95 21.09
CA VAL A 181 -12.65 -15.91 22.20
C VAL A 181 -13.87 -16.80 22.07
N LYS A 182 -13.63 -18.11 22.05
CA LYS A 182 -14.65 -19.16 22.07
C LYS A 182 -14.58 -19.95 23.38
N LYS A 183 -15.72 -20.19 24.02
CA LYS A 183 -15.87 -21.01 25.23
C LYS A 183 -17.04 -21.97 25.04
N ASP A 184 -16.83 -23.25 25.33
CA ASP A 184 -17.86 -24.28 25.28
C ASP A 184 -18.67 -24.31 23.97
N GLY A 185 -17.97 -24.10 22.85
CA GLY A 185 -18.62 -24.08 21.53
C GLY A 185 -19.19 -22.72 21.10
N VAL A 186 -19.23 -21.72 21.99
CA VAL A 186 -19.89 -20.42 21.76
C VAL A 186 -18.86 -19.29 21.69
N ILE A 187 -19.02 -18.37 20.74
CA ILE A 187 -18.23 -17.13 20.68
C ILE A 187 -18.69 -16.21 21.82
N VAL A 188 -17.78 -15.89 22.74
CA VAL A 188 -18.07 -15.01 23.89
C VAL A 188 -17.44 -13.63 23.75
N ASP A 189 -16.48 -13.48 22.83
CA ASP A 189 -15.87 -12.22 22.44
C ASP A 189 -15.50 -12.30 20.95
N TYR A 190 -16.00 -11.35 20.15
CA TYR A 190 -15.75 -11.28 18.71
C TYR A 190 -14.42 -10.60 18.37
N GLY A 191 -13.66 -10.17 19.38
CA GLY A 191 -12.32 -9.63 19.21
C GLY A 191 -12.30 -8.25 18.55
N LYS A 192 -11.14 -7.90 18.00
CA LYS A 192 -10.91 -6.68 17.22
C LYS A 192 -10.60 -7.06 15.79
N ARG A 193 -11.04 -6.24 14.82
CA ARG A 193 -10.69 -6.43 13.41
C ARG A 193 -9.18 -6.48 13.20
N ILE A 194 -8.74 -7.48 12.44
CA ILE A 194 -7.36 -7.68 11.99
C ILE A 194 -7.36 -7.69 10.47
N LEU A 195 -6.61 -6.79 9.85
CA LEU A 195 -6.45 -6.77 8.40
C LEU A 195 -5.50 -7.89 7.92
N PRO A 196 -5.60 -8.32 6.65
CA PRO A 196 -4.65 -9.29 6.06
C PRO A 196 -3.17 -8.91 6.23
N THR A 197 -2.85 -7.62 6.28
CA THR A 197 -1.47 -7.13 6.48
C THR A 197 -1.00 -7.16 7.93
N GLU A 198 -1.89 -7.42 8.89
CA GLU A 198 -1.60 -7.38 10.33
C GLU A 198 -1.37 -8.76 10.94
N VAL A 199 -1.56 -9.85 10.18
CA VAL A 199 -1.30 -11.19 10.68
C VAL A 199 0.21 -11.44 10.85
N SER A 200 0.56 -12.21 11.86
CA SER A 200 1.95 -12.53 12.17
C SER A 200 2.59 -13.55 11.21
N LYS A 201 1.78 -14.41 10.58
CA LYS A 201 2.24 -15.49 9.70
C LYS A 201 1.44 -15.48 8.41
N LYS A 202 2.07 -15.73 7.27
CA LYS A 202 1.35 -15.87 5.99
C LYS A 202 0.31 -17.00 6.01
N SER A 203 0.57 -18.07 6.78
CA SER A 203 -0.36 -19.19 7.00
C SER A 203 -1.61 -18.83 7.82
N ASP A 204 -1.69 -17.61 8.35
CA ASP A 204 -2.86 -17.07 9.02
C ASP A 204 -3.84 -16.41 8.03
N ILE A 205 -3.51 -16.38 6.73
CA ILE A 205 -4.44 -16.05 5.66
C ILE A 205 -4.73 -17.34 4.89
N VAL A 206 -5.97 -17.79 4.95
CA VAL A 206 -6.44 -19.05 4.35
C VAL A 206 -7.27 -18.74 3.12
N PHE A 207 -6.96 -19.39 2.02
CA PHE A 207 -7.77 -19.35 0.81
C PHE A 207 -9.06 -20.16 1.00
N ALA A 208 -10.21 -19.57 0.66
CA ALA A 208 -11.49 -20.27 0.70
C ALA A 208 -11.95 -20.66 -0.70
N HIS A 209 -12.18 -19.66 -1.56
CA HIS A 209 -12.61 -19.87 -2.94
C HIS A 209 -12.25 -18.69 -3.84
N PHE A 210 -12.15 -18.97 -5.13
CA PHE A 210 -11.97 -18.01 -6.20
C PHE A 210 -13.05 -18.26 -7.27
N PHE A 211 -13.70 -17.19 -7.72
CA PHE A 211 -14.81 -17.27 -8.66
C PHE A 211 -14.66 -16.18 -9.71
N VAL A 212 -14.81 -16.55 -10.99
CA VAL A 212 -14.90 -15.60 -12.11
C VAL A 212 -16.14 -15.97 -12.91
N VAL A 213 -17.03 -14.99 -13.10
CA VAL A 213 -18.19 -15.12 -13.99
C VAL A 213 -18.34 -13.90 -14.86
N GLY A 214 -18.29 -14.12 -16.18
CA GLY A 214 -18.54 -13.09 -17.17
C GLY A 214 -17.82 -13.35 -18.47
N GLY A 215 -18.29 -12.70 -19.55
CA GLY A 215 -17.81 -12.96 -20.90
C GLY A 215 -17.99 -14.43 -21.30
N GLU A 216 -16.90 -15.08 -21.68
CA GLU A 216 -16.84 -16.51 -22.05
C GLU A 216 -16.25 -17.39 -20.92
N GLU A 217 -15.96 -16.82 -19.75
CA GLU A 217 -15.29 -17.52 -18.65
C GLU A 217 -16.25 -17.82 -17.50
N PHE A 218 -16.20 -19.07 -17.05
CA PHE A 218 -16.77 -19.53 -15.80
C PHE A 218 -15.70 -20.34 -15.08
N ILE A 219 -15.14 -19.77 -14.01
CA ILE A 219 -14.10 -20.41 -13.20
C ILE A 219 -14.59 -20.45 -11.76
N MET A 220 -14.54 -21.63 -11.16
CA MET A 220 -14.85 -21.83 -9.76
C MET A 220 -13.78 -22.74 -9.16
N GLU A 221 -12.92 -22.14 -8.34
CA GLU A 221 -11.86 -22.82 -7.62
C GLU A 221 -12.12 -22.72 -6.13
N ASN A 222 -11.84 -23.78 -5.39
CA ASN A 222 -11.95 -23.79 -3.94
C ASN A 222 -10.77 -24.54 -3.31
N PHE A 223 -10.68 -24.50 -1.99
CA PHE A 223 -9.56 -25.12 -1.28
C PHE A 223 -9.38 -26.63 -1.55
N LEU A 224 -10.37 -27.32 -2.10
CA LEU A 224 -10.27 -28.74 -2.50
C LEU A 224 -9.72 -28.93 -3.92
N THR A 225 -9.84 -27.93 -4.80
CA THR A 225 -9.45 -28.03 -6.22
C THR A 225 -8.12 -27.36 -6.52
N VAL A 226 -7.60 -26.54 -5.59
CA VAL A 226 -6.37 -25.77 -5.77
C VAL A 226 -5.15 -26.56 -5.29
N ASP A 227 -4.20 -26.80 -6.19
CA ASP A 227 -2.89 -27.41 -5.89
C ASP A 227 -2.00 -26.50 -5.07
N SER A 228 -1.98 -25.20 -5.44
CA SER A 228 -1.16 -24.22 -4.77
C SER A 228 -1.76 -22.83 -4.86
N PHE A 229 -1.68 -22.10 -3.74
CA PHE A 229 -2.08 -20.71 -3.66
C PHE A 229 -1.01 -19.92 -2.89
N VAL A 230 -0.46 -18.88 -3.53
CA VAL A 230 0.56 -18.01 -2.94
C VAL A 230 0.05 -16.59 -2.96
N LEU A 231 -0.33 -16.07 -1.79
CA LEU A 231 -0.81 -14.70 -1.62
C LEU A 231 0.27 -13.81 -0.99
N ASN A 232 0.38 -12.59 -1.51
CA ASN A 232 1.27 -11.56 -1.00
C ASN A 232 0.48 -10.26 -0.82
N PHE A 233 0.30 -9.85 0.44
CA PHE A 233 -0.15 -8.52 0.82
C PHE A 233 1.07 -7.69 1.24
N ASN A 234 1.50 -6.76 0.39
CA ASN A 234 2.64 -5.88 0.70
C ASN A 234 2.19 -4.59 1.38
N ARG A 235 0.96 -4.15 1.11
CA ARG A 235 0.38 -2.93 1.67
C ARG A 235 -1.14 -3.02 1.70
N LEU A 236 -1.75 -2.51 2.76
CA LEU A 236 -3.18 -2.25 2.88
C LEU A 236 -3.36 -1.14 3.91
N ASP A 237 -3.53 0.07 3.42
CA ASP A 237 -3.69 1.28 4.22
C ASP A 237 -5.13 1.77 4.08
N VAL A 238 -5.93 1.57 5.13
CA VAL A 238 -7.35 1.97 5.17
C VAL A 238 -7.60 2.71 6.47
N LEU A 239 -8.28 3.86 6.40
CA LEU A 239 -8.59 4.67 7.57
C LEU A 239 -9.36 3.84 8.61
N ASN A 240 -8.91 3.87 9.87
CA ASN A 240 -9.53 3.12 10.97
C ASN A 240 -9.76 1.63 10.68
N LYS A 241 -8.91 1.01 9.82
CA LYS A 241 -9.08 -0.37 9.35
C LYS A 241 -10.45 -0.65 8.70
N GLY A 242 -11.06 0.40 8.13
CA GLY A 242 -12.39 0.33 7.52
C GLY A 242 -13.54 0.15 8.50
N LEU A 243 -13.31 0.28 9.82
CA LEU A 243 -14.39 0.17 10.81
C LEU A 243 -15.41 1.31 10.63
N GLY A 244 -16.67 0.93 10.37
CA GLY A 244 -17.76 1.87 10.12
C GLY A 244 -17.80 2.41 8.68
N ALA A 245 -17.13 1.73 7.74
CA ALA A 245 -17.21 2.05 6.32
C ALA A 245 -18.60 1.76 5.73
N GLY A 246 -19.28 0.70 6.19
CA GLY A 246 -20.56 0.25 5.64
C GLY A 246 -20.54 0.02 4.12
N ASP A 247 -21.73 0.02 3.52
CA ASP A 247 -21.92 -0.16 2.08
C ASP A 247 -21.36 0.99 1.22
N GLN A 248 -21.13 2.17 1.81
CA GLN A 248 -20.56 3.32 1.09
C GLN A 248 -19.04 3.25 0.98
N GLY A 249 -18.43 2.40 1.80
CA GLY A 249 -17.00 2.17 1.83
C GLY A 249 -16.15 3.36 2.26
N VAL A 250 -14.85 3.12 2.30
CA VAL A 250 -13.81 4.12 2.50
C VAL A 250 -12.65 3.84 1.56
N ASP A 251 -12.06 4.88 0.99
CA ASP A 251 -10.94 4.73 0.08
C ASP A 251 -9.63 4.51 0.85
N GLY A 252 -8.71 3.77 0.23
CA GLY A 252 -7.41 3.45 0.78
C GLY A 252 -6.35 3.18 -0.28
N GLN A 253 -5.28 2.49 0.14
CA GLN A 253 -4.21 2.03 -0.74
C GLN A 253 -3.96 0.54 -0.54
N ILE A 254 -3.70 -0.19 -1.62
CA ILE A 254 -3.32 -1.61 -1.55
C ILE A 254 -2.11 -1.91 -2.45
N ASP A 255 -1.34 -2.93 -2.08
CA ASP A 255 -0.40 -3.65 -2.94
C ASP A 255 -0.54 -5.14 -2.63
N ILE A 256 -1.11 -5.87 -3.58
CA ILE A 256 -1.48 -7.26 -3.45
C ILE A 256 -1.09 -8.03 -4.72
N SER A 257 -0.70 -9.27 -4.57
CA SER A 257 -0.61 -10.23 -5.67
C SER A 257 -0.89 -11.63 -5.19
N PHE A 258 -1.43 -12.48 -6.06
CA PHE A 258 -1.52 -13.90 -5.79
C PHE A 258 -1.23 -14.75 -7.04
N ASP A 259 -0.73 -15.95 -6.80
CA ASP A 259 -0.60 -17.01 -7.80
C ASP A 259 -1.46 -18.19 -7.33
N LEU A 260 -2.38 -18.65 -8.18
CA LEU A 260 -3.24 -19.80 -7.96
C LEU A 260 -2.98 -20.81 -9.08
N LYS A 261 -2.85 -22.08 -8.69
CA LYS A 261 -2.77 -23.19 -9.62
C LYS A 261 -3.72 -24.30 -9.18
N SER A 262 -4.51 -24.80 -10.13
CA SER A 262 -5.31 -26.02 -10.05
C SER A 262 -4.97 -26.93 -11.24
N ASP A 263 -5.65 -28.07 -11.33
CA ASP A 263 -5.58 -28.97 -12.49
C ASP A 263 -6.03 -28.28 -13.79
N GLU A 264 -6.98 -27.34 -13.70
CA GLU A 264 -7.61 -26.70 -14.86
C GLU A 264 -7.07 -25.30 -15.14
N ASN A 265 -6.61 -24.59 -14.11
CA ASN A 265 -6.33 -23.16 -14.20
C ASN A 265 -4.99 -22.77 -13.59
N ILE A 266 -4.28 -21.88 -14.28
CA ILE A 266 -3.16 -21.11 -13.76
C ILE A 266 -3.57 -19.65 -13.78
N ILE A 267 -3.68 -19.06 -12.59
CA ILE A 267 -4.17 -17.70 -12.40
C ILE A 267 -3.11 -16.90 -11.65
N ALA A 268 -2.62 -15.83 -12.26
CA ALA A 268 -1.75 -14.88 -11.61
C ALA A 268 -2.47 -13.53 -11.52
N PHE A 269 -2.40 -12.88 -10.38
CA PHE A 269 -3.02 -11.58 -10.14
C PHE A 269 -2.03 -10.64 -9.49
N SER A 270 -2.04 -9.37 -9.90
CA SER A 270 -1.30 -8.32 -9.22
C SER A 270 -2.07 -7.01 -9.31
N TYR A 271 -2.14 -6.29 -8.20
CA TYR A 271 -2.74 -4.96 -8.16
C TYR A 271 -2.00 -4.06 -7.15
N SER A 272 -1.65 -2.86 -7.60
CA SER A 272 -1.08 -1.82 -6.75
C SER A 272 -1.67 -0.46 -7.13
N GLY A 273 -2.44 0.12 -6.21
CA GLY A 273 -3.22 1.33 -6.46
C GLY A 273 -4.22 1.63 -5.35
N ASP A 274 -5.24 2.38 -5.73
CA ASP A 274 -6.36 2.76 -4.87
C ASP A 274 -7.24 1.54 -4.60
N ILE A 275 -7.84 1.48 -3.42
CA ILE A 275 -8.80 0.44 -3.06
C ILE A 275 -10.04 1.11 -2.48
N HIS A 276 -11.20 0.51 -2.74
CA HIS A 276 -12.42 0.84 -2.03
C HIS A 276 -12.71 -0.27 -1.00
N PHE A 277 -12.68 0.07 0.29
CA PHE A 277 -12.90 -0.89 1.37
C PHE A 277 -14.33 -0.78 1.89
N THR A 278 -15.09 -1.87 1.93
CA THR A 278 -16.50 -1.89 2.34
C THR A 278 -16.76 -2.83 3.51
N GLU A 279 -17.91 -2.66 4.16
CA GLU A 279 -18.46 -3.63 5.12
C GLU A 279 -19.85 -4.05 4.63
N SER A 280 -20.05 -5.34 4.37
CA SER A 280 -21.33 -5.86 3.91
C SER A 280 -21.93 -6.83 4.92
N ILE A 281 -23.21 -6.67 5.22
CA ILE A 281 -23.96 -7.64 6.05
C ILE A 281 -24.30 -8.86 5.20
N GLU A 282 -23.90 -10.05 5.65
CA GLU A 282 -24.29 -11.32 5.07
C GLU A 282 -25.82 -11.42 5.09
N LYS A 283 -26.41 -11.32 3.90
CA LYS A 283 -27.85 -11.52 3.74
C LYS A 283 -28.10 -13.01 3.80
N GLU A 284 -28.77 -13.49 4.85
CA GLU A 284 -29.25 -14.87 4.88
C GLU A 284 -30.01 -15.17 3.57
N SER A 285 -29.55 -16.21 2.86
CA SER A 285 -30.30 -16.82 1.78
C SER A 285 -31.65 -17.31 2.35
N LYS A 286 -32.71 -16.51 2.17
CA LYS A 286 -34.08 -16.87 2.58
C LYS A 286 -34.55 -18.21 1.98
N ALA A 287 -33.87 -18.73 0.95
CA ALA A 287 -34.19 -19.97 0.28
C ALA A 287 -33.92 -21.23 1.13
N PHE A 288 -33.07 -21.17 2.17
CA PHE A 288 -32.72 -22.36 2.96
C PHE A 288 -33.57 -22.56 4.24
N LYS A 289 -34.34 -21.55 4.67
CA LYS A 289 -35.27 -21.67 5.83
C LYS A 289 -36.62 -22.30 5.50
N ALA A 290 -36.88 -22.69 4.24
CA ALA A 290 -38.17 -23.25 3.81
C ALA A 290 -38.30 -24.78 3.93
N ARG A 291 -37.33 -25.49 4.53
CA ARG A 291 -37.41 -26.94 4.74
C ARG A 291 -36.83 -27.34 6.09
N ASN A 292 -37.43 -26.88 7.19
CA ASN A 292 -37.29 -27.48 8.53
C ASN A 292 -38.34 -26.92 9.50
N ASN A 293 -39.60 -26.80 9.04
CA ASN A 293 -40.78 -26.70 9.90
C ASN A 293 -41.80 -27.74 9.43
#